data_AF-A0A8H5BBA7-F1
#
_entry.id   AF-A0A8H5BBA7-F1
#
_cell.length_a   1.000
_cell.length_b   1.000
_cell.length_c   1.000
_cell.angle_alpha   90.00
_cell.angle_beta   90.00
_cell.angle_gamma   90.00
#
_symmetry.space_group_name_H-M   'P 1'
#
loop_
_entity.id
_entity.type
_entity.pdbx_description
1 polymer ?
#
loop_
_entity_poly.entity_id
_entity_poly.type
_entity_poly.pdbx_seq_one_letter_code
_entity_poly.pdbx_strand_id
1 'polypeptide(L)'
;MKTTFAGALLSLFALASAVAGKPELVDRTGDLHFTCPKSCKFPTHSEPHCSIIKPCGFDCTNGYLPHPLLFPTKCVCTWPFTECNGKCGIFKACPSKGHHKRDLPATNAQCPVGHSACGIVGRATGSWECIDTQKDLESCGGCLLSTTGAFDEQDGQDCTAIEGVSDVSCVRGSCMVKKCMHGYEVDESNSSCQPIERTKNKSLFSVAKDVLAVEYGA
;
A
#
# COMPACT_ATOMS: atom_id res chain seq x y z
N MET A 1 -12.09 85.73 59.88
CA MET A 1 -10.81 86.29 59.40
C MET A 1 -9.72 85.25 59.67
N LYS A 2 -8.97 84.82 58.63
CA LYS A 2 -7.54 84.43 58.64
C LYS A 2 -7.13 83.26 59.58
N THR A 3 -6.32 82.25 59.25
CA THR A 3 -5.40 81.96 58.14
C THR A 3 -4.72 80.61 58.47
N THR A 4 -4.54 79.76 57.45
CA THR A 4 -3.37 78.92 57.11
C THR A 4 -2.65 77.99 58.12
N PHE A 5 -2.57 76.71 57.69
CA PHE A 5 -1.41 75.78 57.62
C PHE A 5 -0.41 75.67 58.80
N ALA A 6 -0.33 74.47 59.36
CA ALA A 6 0.88 73.91 59.96
C ALA A 6 0.91 72.38 59.74
N GLY A 7 1.59 71.93 58.69
CA GLY A 7 1.97 70.52 58.50
C GLY A 7 3.35 70.31 59.10
N ALA A 8 3.41 69.62 60.24
CA ALA A 8 4.64 69.22 60.90
C ALA A 8 5.01 67.79 60.50
N LEU A 9 6.17 67.66 59.86
CA LEU A 9 6.86 66.40 59.60
C LEU A 9 7.36 65.79 60.92
N LEU A 10 6.86 64.62 61.27
CA LEU A 10 7.48 63.74 62.27
C LEU A 10 7.60 62.34 61.68
N SER A 11 8.84 61.99 61.40
CA SER A 11 9.38 60.69 61.02
C SER A 11 9.00 59.61 62.04
N LEU A 12 8.32 58.55 61.58
CA LEU A 12 8.17 57.29 62.30
C LEU A 12 8.78 56.14 61.48
N PHE A 13 9.70 55.44 62.13
CA PHE A 13 10.49 54.34 61.65
C PHE A 13 9.62 53.22 61.06
N ALA A 14 9.98 52.78 59.85
CA ALA A 14 9.46 51.56 59.25
C ALA A 14 10.03 50.34 60.00
N LEU A 15 9.19 49.64 60.75
CA LEU A 15 9.43 48.24 61.11
C LEU A 15 8.78 47.36 60.04
N ALA A 16 9.58 46.94 59.06
CA ALA A 16 9.19 45.92 58.10
C ALA A 16 9.08 44.57 58.83
N SER A 17 7.85 44.14 59.13
CA SER A 17 7.58 42.74 59.44
C SER A 17 7.31 42.02 58.13
N ALA A 18 8.30 41.24 57.67
CA ALA A 18 8.15 40.35 56.54
C ALA A 18 7.19 39.20 56.92
N VAL A 19 5.89 39.36 56.66
CA VAL A 19 4.99 38.23 56.52
C VAL A 19 5.14 37.71 55.10
N ALA A 20 5.82 36.57 54.97
CA ALA A 20 5.86 35.77 53.77
C ALA A 20 4.50 35.07 53.58
N GLY A 21 3.50 35.82 53.12
CA GLY A 21 2.27 35.27 52.54
C GLY A 21 2.36 35.37 51.03
N LYS A 22 2.52 34.25 50.33
CA LYS A 22 2.41 34.23 48.86
C LYS A 22 1.01 34.72 48.46
N PRO A 23 0.87 35.62 47.48
CA PRO A 23 -0.43 36.07 47.03
C PRO A 23 -1.19 34.88 46.41
N GLU A 24 -2.39 34.67 46.94
CA GLU A 24 -3.40 33.77 46.43
C GLU A 24 -3.76 34.22 45.01
N LEU A 25 -3.31 33.44 44.02
CA LEU A 25 -3.63 33.65 42.61
C LEU A 25 -5.07 33.21 42.39
N VAL A 26 -6.01 34.12 42.62
CA VAL A 26 -7.40 33.99 42.19
C VAL A 26 -7.45 34.21 40.68
N ASP A 27 -7.51 33.12 39.91
CA ASP A 27 -7.88 33.18 38.50
C ASP A 27 -9.39 33.44 38.37
N ARG A 28 -9.77 34.26 37.39
CA ARG A 28 -11.09 34.88 37.21
C ARG A 28 -12.22 33.90 36.83
N THR A 29 -11.99 32.60 36.94
CA THR A 29 -12.95 31.53 36.65
C THR A 29 -13.53 30.89 37.91
N GLY A 30 -13.08 31.26 39.11
CA GLY A 30 -13.67 30.76 40.36
C GLY A 30 -13.29 29.31 40.71
N ASP A 31 -12.25 28.75 40.07
CA ASP A 31 -11.68 27.47 40.47
C ASP A 31 -10.39 27.71 41.28
N LEU A 32 -10.44 27.35 42.57
CA LEU A 32 -9.27 27.28 43.44
C LEU A 32 -8.38 26.14 42.93
N HIS A 33 -7.39 26.46 42.08
CA HIS A 33 -6.38 25.50 41.66
C HIS A 33 -5.58 25.01 42.87
N PHE A 34 -6.01 23.88 43.43
CA PHE A 34 -5.39 23.24 44.56
C PHE A 34 -4.40 22.18 44.06
N THR A 35 -3.16 22.22 44.54
CA THR A 35 -2.16 21.20 44.16
C THR A 35 -2.57 19.84 44.71
N CYS A 36 -2.69 18.85 43.83
CA CYS A 36 -3.02 17.48 44.24
C CYS A 36 -1.99 16.91 45.23
N PRO A 37 -2.42 16.24 46.31
CA PRO A 37 -1.54 15.48 47.18
C PRO A 37 -0.72 14.46 46.41
N LYS A 38 0.56 14.32 46.78
CA LYS A 38 1.48 13.36 46.15
C LYS A 38 1.08 11.89 46.34
N SER A 39 0.18 11.60 47.27
CA SER A 39 -0.36 10.26 47.53
C SER A 39 -1.49 9.86 46.56
N CYS A 40 -2.05 10.80 45.80
CA CYS A 40 -3.10 10.50 44.83
C CYS A 40 -2.56 9.68 43.66
N LYS A 41 -3.31 8.67 43.23
CA LYS A 41 -3.04 7.87 42.03
C LYS A 41 -4.12 8.17 41.01
N PHE A 42 -3.71 8.54 39.81
CA PHE A 42 -4.62 8.89 38.72
C PHE A 42 -4.65 7.79 37.66
N PRO A 43 -5.83 7.51 37.07
CA PRO A 43 -5.96 6.51 36.02
C PRO A 43 -5.31 6.96 34.71
N THR A 44 -5.05 6.01 33.79
CA THR A 44 -4.61 6.33 32.43
C THR A 44 -5.67 7.15 31.69
N HIS A 45 -5.23 8.00 30.75
CA HIS A 45 -6.11 8.93 30.04
C HIS A 45 -6.89 9.88 30.97
N SER A 46 -6.23 10.37 32.03
CA SER A 46 -6.79 11.39 32.91
C SER A 46 -5.78 12.50 33.19
N GLU A 47 -6.31 13.69 33.50
CA GLU A 47 -5.55 14.82 34.02
C GLU A 47 -6.04 15.16 35.43
N PRO A 48 -5.11 15.46 36.36
CA PRO A 48 -5.45 15.75 37.74
C PRO A 48 -6.20 17.09 37.87
N HIS A 49 -7.37 17.07 38.49
CA HIS A 49 -8.19 18.25 38.75
C HIS A 49 -8.69 18.22 40.19
N CYS A 50 -7.83 18.68 41.10
CA CYS A 50 -8.04 18.59 42.54
C CYS A 50 -8.71 19.84 43.08
N SER A 51 -9.66 19.63 43.99
CA SER A 51 -10.36 20.70 44.71
C SER A 51 -10.44 20.36 46.19
N ILE A 52 -10.85 21.34 47.01
CA ILE A 52 -10.98 21.17 48.47
C ILE A 52 -11.97 20.04 48.81
N ILE A 53 -12.99 19.83 47.97
CA ILE A 53 -14.03 18.82 48.16
C ILE A 53 -13.58 17.46 47.60
N LYS A 54 -12.73 17.46 46.56
CA LYS A 54 -12.19 16.26 45.92
C LYS A 54 -10.66 16.36 45.83
N PRO A 55 -9.95 16.00 46.91
CA PRO A 55 -8.50 16.19 46.99
C PRO A 55 -7.72 15.33 45.98
N CYS A 56 -8.29 14.24 45.46
CA CYS A 56 -7.74 13.44 44.37
C CYS A 56 -8.66 13.41 43.14
N GLY A 57 -9.31 14.54 42.82
CA GLY A 57 -10.15 14.66 41.63
C GLY A 57 -9.36 14.58 40.32
N PHE A 58 -9.99 14.08 39.27
CA PHE A 58 -9.42 13.99 37.94
C PHE A 58 -10.49 14.11 36.87
N ASP A 59 -10.08 14.54 35.69
CA ASP A 59 -10.90 14.59 34.49
C ASP A 59 -10.35 13.64 33.43
N CYS A 60 -11.24 12.95 32.73
CA CYS A 60 -10.84 12.04 31.66
C CYS A 60 -10.51 12.82 30.39
N THR A 61 -9.39 12.48 29.76
CA THR A 61 -8.89 13.13 28.55
C THR A 61 -9.07 12.22 27.33
N ASN A 62 -8.78 12.75 26.15
CA ASN A 62 -8.78 11.98 24.89
C ASN A 62 -10.12 11.28 24.58
N GLY A 63 -11.25 11.83 25.03
CA GLY A 63 -12.60 11.29 24.76
C GLY A 63 -13.01 10.12 25.65
N TYR A 64 -12.22 9.77 26.65
CA TYR A 64 -12.58 8.74 27.62
C TYR A 64 -13.63 9.26 28.60
N LEU A 65 -14.45 8.35 29.12
CA LEU A 65 -15.52 8.69 30.04
C LEU A 65 -15.24 8.18 31.46
N PRO A 66 -15.60 8.96 32.50
CA PRO A 66 -15.42 8.56 33.89
C PRO A 66 -16.34 7.38 34.24
N HIS A 67 -15.79 6.39 34.93
CA HIS A 67 -16.54 5.24 35.40
C HIS A 67 -16.06 4.79 36.80
N PRO A 68 -16.97 4.49 37.74
CA PRO A 68 -18.43 4.69 37.69
C PRO A 68 -18.83 6.17 37.61
N LEU A 69 -20.07 6.49 37.21
CA LEU A 69 -20.53 7.88 37.06
C LEU A 69 -20.57 8.66 38.39
N LEU A 70 -20.86 7.95 39.48
CA LEU A 70 -20.79 8.46 40.85
C LEU A 70 -19.46 7.99 41.46
N PHE A 71 -18.60 8.93 41.82
CA PHE A 71 -17.24 8.68 42.32
C PHE A 71 -16.36 7.87 41.33
N PRO A 72 -15.96 8.48 40.21
CA PRO A 72 -15.18 7.79 39.20
C PRO A 72 -13.80 7.38 39.72
N THR A 73 -13.37 6.18 39.35
CA THR A 73 -12.05 5.65 39.70
C THR A 73 -11.19 5.34 38.48
N LYS A 74 -11.79 5.33 37.28
CA LYS A 74 -11.11 5.04 36.02
C LYS A 74 -11.75 5.80 34.86
N CYS A 75 -10.97 5.99 33.81
CA CYS A 75 -11.41 6.49 32.52
C CYS A 75 -11.51 5.32 31.55
N VAL A 76 -12.69 5.09 30.97
CA VAL A 76 -12.95 3.94 30.10
C VAL A 76 -13.48 4.36 28.74
N CYS A 77 -13.11 3.60 27.71
CA CYS A 77 -13.67 3.70 26.38
C CYS A 77 -14.58 2.50 26.15
N THR A 78 -15.87 2.66 26.46
CA THR A 78 -16.87 1.60 26.27
C THR A 78 -17.69 1.85 25.03
N TRP A 79 -18.25 0.77 24.48
CA TRP A 79 -19.20 0.84 23.37
C TRP A 79 -20.29 1.92 23.63
N PRO A 80 -20.66 2.76 22.64
CA PRO A 80 -20.36 2.68 21.20
C PRO A 80 -19.02 3.31 20.77
N PHE A 81 -18.19 3.75 21.70
CA PHE A 81 -16.89 4.33 21.40
C PHE A 81 -15.80 3.26 21.27
N THR A 82 -14.82 3.51 20.41
CA THR A 82 -13.67 2.64 20.17
C THR A 82 -12.40 3.44 20.41
N GLU A 83 -11.42 2.83 21.08
CA GLU A 83 -10.10 3.42 21.24
C GLU A 83 -9.31 3.29 19.94
N CYS A 84 -8.81 4.41 19.42
CA CYS A 84 -7.91 4.45 18.27
C CYS A 84 -6.75 5.39 18.51
N ASN A 85 -5.52 4.86 18.44
CA ASN A 85 -4.28 5.62 18.63
C ASN A 85 -4.29 6.52 19.90
N GLY A 86 -4.81 5.97 21.02
CA GLY A 86 -4.88 6.67 22.30
C GLY A 86 -6.03 7.67 22.46
N LYS A 87 -6.97 7.75 21.49
CA LYS A 87 -8.19 8.56 21.56
C LYS A 87 -9.43 7.67 21.53
N CYS A 88 -10.39 7.93 22.41
CA CYS A 88 -11.67 7.26 22.44
C CYS A 88 -12.71 8.08 21.66
N GLY A 89 -13.43 7.43 20.73
CA GLY A 89 -14.42 8.10 19.90
C GLY A 89 -15.18 7.15 18.99
N ILE A 90 -16.10 7.70 18.20
CA ILE A 90 -16.81 6.92 17.16
C ILE A 90 -15.98 6.96 15.89
N PHE A 91 -15.21 5.90 15.66
CA PHE A 91 -14.41 5.75 14.45
C PHE A 91 -15.03 4.69 13.54
N LYS A 92 -15.13 4.98 12.24
CA LYS A 92 -15.56 3.98 11.23
C LYS A 92 -14.50 2.88 11.02
N ALA A 93 -13.23 3.22 11.23
CA ALA A 93 -12.09 2.33 11.19
C ALA A 93 -10.97 2.91 12.05
N CYS A 94 -10.14 2.05 12.64
CA CYS A 94 -8.91 2.44 13.31
C CYS A 94 -7.69 1.95 12.52
N PRO A 95 -7.15 2.74 11.58
CA PRO A 95 -5.95 2.34 10.87
C PRO A 95 -4.76 2.37 11.84
N SER A 96 -4.12 1.23 12.02
CA SER A 96 -2.75 1.17 12.56
C SER A 96 -1.83 1.95 11.61
N LYS A 97 -0.70 2.48 12.12
CA LYS A 97 0.34 3.08 11.26
C LYS A 97 0.60 2.15 10.07
N GLY A 98 0.48 2.70 8.86
CA GLY A 98 0.33 1.95 7.62
C GLY A 98 1.30 0.77 7.52
N HIS A 99 0.76 -0.40 7.19
CA HIS A 99 1.60 -1.50 6.74
C HIS A 99 2.14 -1.11 5.38
N HIS A 100 3.47 -1.02 5.25
CA HIS A 100 4.08 -1.06 3.93
C HIS A 100 3.66 -2.37 3.27
N LYS A 101 3.24 -2.30 2.01
CA LYS A 101 3.05 -3.50 1.21
C LYS A 101 4.36 -4.29 1.29
N ARG A 102 4.27 -5.54 1.72
CA ARG A 102 5.40 -6.47 1.66
C ARG A 102 5.61 -6.79 0.18
N ASP A 103 6.24 -5.88 -0.56
CA ASP A 103 6.75 -6.18 -1.88
C ASP A 103 7.90 -7.16 -1.67
N LEU A 104 7.68 -8.43 -2.02
CA LEU A 104 8.75 -9.40 -2.08
C LEU A 104 9.65 -8.99 -3.24
N PRO A 105 10.89 -8.54 -2.98
CA PRO A 105 11.79 -8.18 -4.07
C PRO A 105 11.98 -9.40 -4.97
N ALA A 106 12.12 -9.16 -6.27
CA ALA A 106 12.37 -10.19 -7.28
C ALA A 106 13.52 -11.14 -6.89
N THR A 107 14.52 -10.66 -6.14
CA THR A 107 15.64 -11.45 -5.63
C THR A 107 15.23 -12.56 -4.65
N ASN A 108 14.06 -12.42 -4.01
CA ASN A 108 13.47 -13.40 -3.10
C ASN A 108 12.30 -14.14 -3.76
N ALA A 109 12.19 -14.10 -5.09
CA ALA A 109 11.13 -14.80 -5.80
C ALA A 109 11.32 -16.32 -5.66
N GLN A 110 10.52 -16.92 -4.78
CA GLN A 110 10.51 -18.35 -4.54
C GLN A 110 9.28 -18.95 -5.22
N CYS A 111 9.54 -19.71 -6.28
CA CYS A 111 8.50 -20.45 -6.98
C CYS A 111 8.46 -21.92 -6.53
N PRO A 112 7.29 -22.57 -6.63
CA PRO A 112 7.20 -24.01 -6.47
C PRO A 112 8.14 -24.74 -7.44
N VAL A 113 8.49 -25.98 -7.10
CA VAL A 113 9.29 -26.83 -7.98
C VAL A 113 8.64 -26.93 -9.37
N GLY A 114 9.44 -26.76 -10.41
CA GLY A 114 8.98 -26.78 -11.81
C GLY A 114 8.36 -25.47 -12.31
N HIS A 115 8.41 -24.39 -11.53
CA HIS A 115 8.03 -23.05 -11.98
C HIS A 115 9.20 -22.08 -11.88
N SER A 116 9.21 -21.11 -12.79
CA SER A 116 10.17 -20.01 -12.82
C SER A 116 9.48 -18.71 -12.44
N ALA A 117 10.20 -17.84 -11.73
CA ALA A 117 9.72 -16.50 -11.46
C ALA A 117 9.89 -15.66 -12.74
N CYS A 118 8.78 -15.24 -13.33
CA CYS A 118 8.76 -14.44 -14.55
C CYS A 118 8.16 -13.06 -14.25
N GLY A 119 8.65 -12.03 -14.94
CA GLY A 119 8.14 -10.67 -14.82
C GLY A 119 6.74 -10.54 -15.44
N ILE A 120 5.89 -9.70 -14.84
CA ILE A 120 4.54 -9.46 -15.35
C ILE A 120 4.55 -8.26 -16.31
N VAL A 121 4.23 -8.49 -17.58
CA VAL A 121 4.13 -7.44 -18.60
C VAL A 121 3.07 -6.40 -18.19
N GLY A 122 3.40 -5.11 -18.33
CA GLY A 122 2.49 -4.01 -18.00
C GLY A 122 2.38 -3.68 -16.50
N ARG A 123 3.19 -4.31 -15.64
CA ARG A 123 3.32 -3.93 -14.22
C ARG A 123 4.66 -3.28 -13.91
N ALA A 124 4.77 -2.70 -12.71
CA ALA A 124 6.00 -2.08 -12.23
C ALA A 124 7.16 -3.10 -12.21
N THR A 125 8.38 -2.62 -12.44
CA THR A 125 9.60 -3.41 -12.35
C THR A 125 9.69 -4.13 -11.00
N GLY A 126 10.08 -5.42 -11.03
CA GLY A 126 10.06 -6.28 -9.84
C GLY A 126 8.71 -6.92 -9.52
N SER A 127 7.66 -6.70 -10.32
CA SER A 127 6.45 -7.51 -10.27
C SER A 127 6.67 -8.83 -10.99
N TRP A 128 6.44 -9.94 -10.31
CA TRP A 128 6.68 -11.27 -10.86
C TRP A 128 5.54 -12.24 -10.51
N GLU A 129 5.44 -13.30 -11.28
CA GLU A 129 4.57 -14.44 -11.04
C GLU A 129 5.31 -15.76 -11.32
N CYS A 130 4.79 -16.87 -10.80
CA CYS A 130 5.38 -18.19 -11.05
C CYS A 130 4.73 -18.82 -12.28
N ILE A 131 5.53 -19.12 -13.29
CA ILE A 131 5.08 -19.71 -14.56
C ILE A 131 5.78 -21.06 -14.77
N ASP A 132 5.03 -22.07 -15.22
CA ASP A 132 5.59 -23.32 -15.73
C ASP A 132 5.99 -23.11 -17.20
N THR A 133 7.23 -22.70 -17.42
CA THR A 133 7.77 -22.39 -18.75
C THR A 133 7.86 -23.60 -19.68
N GLN A 134 7.55 -24.80 -19.20
CA GLN A 134 7.52 -26.01 -20.02
C GLN A 134 6.19 -26.20 -20.75
N LYS A 135 5.16 -25.44 -20.37
CA LYS A 135 3.77 -25.63 -20.85
C LYS A 135 3.03 -24.31 -21.14
N ASP A 136 3.52 -23.20 -20.60
CA ASP A 136 2.93 -21.90 -20.83
C ASP A 136 3.17 -21.41 -22.26
N LEU A 137 2.16 -20.84 -22.90
CA LEU A 137 2.23 -20.40 -24.29
C LEU A 137 3.01 -19.09 -24.45
N GLU A 138 2.91 -18.19 -23.48
CA GLU A 138 3.44 -16.83 -23.55
C GLU A 138 4.88 -16.77 -23.03
N SER A 139 5.28 -17.73 -22.21
CA SER A 139 6.62 -17.90 -21.64
C SER A 139 7.12 -19.32 -21.89
N CYS A 140 7.07 -19.77 -23.14
CA CYS A 140 7.52 -21.10 -23.50
C CYS A 140 9.05 -21.16 -23.57
N GLY A 141 9.65 -22.13 -22.86
CA GLY A 141 11.10 -22.35 -22.84
C GLY A 141 11.87 -21.46 -21.86
N GLY A 142 11.27 -20.36 -21.41
CA GLY A 142 11.86 -19.38 -20.51
C GLY A 142 10.86 -18.30 -20.13
N CYS A 143 11.25 -17.31 -19.35
CA CYS A 143 10.37 -16.18 -19.07
C CYS A 143 10.39 -15.20 -20.26
N LEU A 144 9.23 -14.74 -20.74
CA LEU A 144 9.18 -13.69 -21.76
C LEU A 144 9.78 -12.36 -21.28
N LEU A 145 9.67 -12.11 -19.97
CA LEU A 145 10.28 -10.97 -19.28
C LEU A 145 10.95 -11.47 -18.00
N SER A 146 12.21 -11.10 -17.78
CA SER A 146 12.89 -11.41 -16.51
C SER A 146 12.27 -10.62 -15.35
N THR A 147 12.42 -11.13 -14.13
CA THR A 147 11.97 -10.45 -12.89
C THR A 147 12.69 -9.11 -12.66
N THR A 148 13.88 -8.95 -13.23
CA THR A 148 14.66 -7.70 -13.21
C THR A 148 14.24 -6.71 -14.30
N GLY A 149 13.36 -7.11 -15.22
CA GLY A 149 13.00 -6.34 -16.41
C GLY A 149 14.09 -6.29 -17.49
N ALA A 150 15.15 -7.08 -17.36
CA ALA A 150 16.12 -7.31 -18.42
C ALA A 150 15.62 -8.40 -19.37
N PHE A 151 15.90 -8.25 -20.66
CA PHE A 151 15.83 -9.33 -21.65
C PHE A 151 17.15 -10.12 -21.53
N ASP A 152 17.10 -11.40 -21.19
CA ASP A 152 18.28 -12.26 -21.01
C ASP A 152 18.37 -13.29 -22.15
N GLU A 153 19.52 -13.92 -22.37
CA GLU A 153 19.73 -14.82 -23.52
C GLU A 153 18.95 -16.16 -23.42
N GLN A 154 18.21 -16.38 -22.33
CA GLN A 154 17.27 -17.49 -22.11
C GLN A 154 15.80 -17.03 -22.09
N ASP A 155 15.50 -15.94 -22.80
CA ASP A 155 14.14 -15.42 -22.89
C ASP A 155 13.21 -16.47 -23.53
N GLY A 156 12.09 -16.68 -22.85
CA GLY A 156 11.01 -17.49 -23.39
C GLY A 156 10.35 -16.81 -24.57
N GLN A 157 9.63 -17.61 -25.36
CA GLN A 157 8.88 -17.12 -26.50
C GLN A 157 7.38 -17.22 -26.24
N ASP A 158 6.66 -16.21 -26.73
CA ASP A 158 5.22 -16.30 -26.96
C ASP A 158 4.96 -17.07 -28.26
N CYS A 159 4.46 -18.31 -28.11
CA CYS A 159 4.10 -19.18 -29.21
C CYS A 159 2.88 -18.69 -30.00
N THR A 160 2.03 -17.85 -29.40
CA THR A 160 0.85 -17.29 -30.07
C THR A 160 1.20 -16.15 -31.02
N ALA A 161 2.36 -15.52 -30.83
CA ALA A 161 2.92 -14.52 -31.72
C ALA A 161 3.54 -15.10 -33.00
N ILE A 162 3.60 -16.43 -33.18
CA ILE A 162 4.08 -17.06 -34.40
C ILE A 162 3.16 -16.67 -35.57
N GLU A 163 3.74 -16.12 -36.63
CA GLU A 163 2.99 -15.64 -37.78
C GLU A 163 2.20 -16.80 -38.44
N GLY A 164 0.93 -16.54 -38.78
CA GLY A 164 0.09 -17.50 -39.49
C GLY A 164 -0.37 -18.68 -38.65
N VAL A 165 -0.07 -18.72 -37.35
CA VAL A 165 -0.46 -19.82 -36.46
C VAL A 165 -1.96 -19.74 -36.12
N SER A 166 -2.64 -20.90 -36.11
CA SER A 166 -4.05 -21.02 -35.70
C SER A 166 -4.22 -21.90 -34.47
N ASP A 167 -3.36 -22.89 -34.28
CA ASP A 167 -3.33 -23.76 -33.09
C ASP A 167 -1.88 -24.12 -32.79
N VAL A 168 -1.47 -23.90 -31.55
CA VAL A 168 -0.11 -24.06 -31.07
C VAL A 168 -0.12 -24.53 -29.62
N SER A 169 0.93 -25.23 -29.20
CA SER A 169 1.09 -25.70 -27.84
C SER A 169 2.54 -25.53 -27.40
N CYS A 170 2.79 -25.15 -26.15
CA CYS A 170 4.12 -25.25 -25.57
C CYS A 170 4.31 -26.67 -25.01
N VAL A 171 5.32 -27.38 -25.51
CA VAL A 171 5.62 -28.75 -25.10
C VAL A 171 7.09 -28.83 -24.73
N ARG A 172 7.37 -29.06 -23.44
CA ARG A 172 8.74 -29.17 -22.91
C ARG A 172 9.58 -27.94 -23.25
N GLY A 173 8.97 -26.77 -23.16
CA GLY A 173 9.65 -25.50 -23.42
C GLY A 173 9.93 -25.23 -24.90
N SER A 174 9.20 -25.88 -25.81
CA SER A 174 9.28 -25.59 -27.24
C SER A 174 7.89 -25.40 -27.84
N CYS A 175 7.74 -24.38 -28.69
CA CYS A 175 6.52 -24.15 -29.43
C CYS A 175 6.30 -25.26 -30.47
N MET A 176 5.14 -25.90 -30.41
CA MET A 176 4.70 -26.93 -31.35
C MET A 176 3.43 -26.45 -32.06
N VAL A 177 3.58 -26.06 -33.32
CA VAL A 177 2.48 -25.67 -34.21
C VAL A 177 1.71 -26.92 -34.63
N LYS A 178 0.38 -26.90 -34.42
CA LYS A 178 -0.52 -27.98 -34.85
C LYS A 178 -1.32 -27.62 -36.09
N LYS A 179 -1.63 -26.33 -36.24
CA LYS A 179 -2.44 -25.85 -37.36
C LYS A 179 -2.09 -24.41 -37.70
N CYS A 180 -2.00 -24.13 -39.00
CA CYS A 180 -1.86 -22.78 -39.55
C CYS A 180 -3.20 -22.22 -40.03
N MET A 181 -3.28 -20.89 -40.12
CA MET A 181 -4.38 -20.18 -40.76
C MET A 181 -4.44 -20.47 -42.27
N HIS A 182 -5.56 -20.14 -42.90
CA HIS A 182 -5.71 -20.31 -44.35
C HIS A 182 -4.64 -19.55 -45.12
N GLY A 183 -4.02 -20.21 -46.10
CA GLY A 183 -2.93 -19.63 -46.89
C GLY A 183 -1.54 -19.88 -46.31
N TYR A 184 -1.45 -20.57 -45.17
CA TYR A 184 -0.21 -21.03 -44.56
C TYR A 184 -0.23 -22.55 -44.36
N GLU A 185 0.95 -23.17 -44.36
CA GLU A 185 1.18 -24.59 -44.09
C GLU A 185 2.24 -24.74 -42.99
N VAL A 186 2.12 -25.79 -42.18
CA VAL A 186 3.06 -26.07 -41.09
C VAL A 186 4.41 -26.49 -41.68
N ASP A 187 5.50 -25.98 -41.13
CA ASP A 187 6.84 -26.40 -41.53
C ASP A 187 7.15 -27.86 -41.12
N GLU A 188 8.23 -28.43 -41.67
CA GLU A 188 8.62 -29.81 -41.37
C GLU A 188 8.96 -30.04 -39.89
N SER A 189 9.39 -28.99 -39.18
CA SER A 189 9.77 -29.02 -37.77
C SER A 189 8.61 -28.75 -36.81
N ASN A 190 7.40 -28.48 -37.30
CA ASN A 190 6.25 -28.01 -36.50
C ASN A 190 6.56 -26.80 -35.61
N SER A 191 7.46 -25.91 -36.06
CA SER A 191 7.90 -24.71 -35.34
C SER A 191 7.33 -23.42 -35.90
N SER A 192 6.86 -23.42 -37.16
CA SER A 192 6.39 -22.22 -37.84
C SER A 192 5.33 -22.54 -38.88
N CYS A 193 4.65 -21.49 -39.35
CA CYS A 193 3.73 -21.55 -40.47
C CYS A 193 4.35 -20.77 -41.63
N GLN A 194 4.47 -21.42 -42.79
CA GLN A 194 4.99 -20.80 -44.00
C GLN A 194 3.85 -20.50 -44.96
N PRO A 195 3.84 -19.33 -45.64
CA PRO A 195 2.82 -19.04 -46.63
C PRO A 195 2.87 -20.09 -47.74
N ILE A 196 1.71 -20.61 -48.11
CA ILE A 196 1.59 -21.51 -49.26
C ILE A 196 1.86 -20.64 -50.50
N GLU A 197 3.06 -20.75 -51.04
CA GLU A 197 3.38 -20.30 -52.38
C GLU A 197 2.38 -21.01 -53.30
N ARG A 198 1.32 -20.28 -53.69
CA ARG A 198 0.58 -20.68 -54.88
C ARG A 198 1.58 -20.50 -55.99
N THR A 199 2.34 -21.55 -56.31
CA THR A 199 2.84 -21.77 -57.66
C THR A 199 1.64 -21.44 -58.52
N LYS A 200 1.65 -20.26 -59.15
CA LYS A 200 0.76 -19.96 -60.26
C LYS A 200 0.96 -21.17 -61.12
N ASN A 201 -0.02 -22.09 -61.11
CA ASN A 201 -0.03 -23.33 -61.88
C ASN A 201 0.76 -23.01 -63.12
N LYS A 202 1.93 -23.66 -63.32
CA LYS A 202 2.80 -23.49 -64.50
C LYS A 202 1.93 -22.89 -65.57
N SER A 203 2.12 -21.58 -65.82
CA SER A 203 1.04 -20.65 -66.23
C SER A 203 0.01 -21.35 -67.12
N LEU A 204 -1.30 -21.09 -66.97
CA LEU A 204 -2.31 -21.57 -67.93
C LEU A 204 -1.83 -21.46 -69.40
N PHE A 205 -0.97 -20.46 -69.66
CA PHE A 205 -0.18 -20.29 -70.88
C PHE A 205 0.81 -21.41 -71.23
N SER A 206 1.57 -22.00 -70.31
CA SER A 206 2.41 -23.17 -70.59
C SER A 206 1.61 -24.41 -71.00
N VAL A 207 0.49 -24.71 -70.33
CA VAL A 207 -0.41 -25.80 -70.74
C VAL A 207 -1.06 -25.47 -72.09
N ALA A 208 -1.51 -24.23 -72.29
CA ALA A 208 -2.05 -23.79 -73.58
C ALA A 208 -1.01 -23.82 -74.69
N LYS A 209 0.27 -23.53 -74.39
CA LYS A 209 1.37 -23.55 -75.36
C LYS A 209 1.74 -24.98 -75.75
N ASP A 210 1.68 -25.92 -74.80
CA ASP A 210 1.88 -27.35 -75.07
C ASP A 210 0.72 -27.92 -75.92
N VAL A 211 -0.53 -27.52 -75.63
CA VAL A 211 -1.71 -27.92 -76.43
C VAL A 211 -1.65 -27.32 -77.84
N LEU A 212 -1.32 -26.03 -77.98
CA LEU A 212 -1.18 -25.37 -79.28
C LEU A 212 -0.01 -25.94 -80.10
N ALA A 213 1.08 -26.36 -79.46
CA ALA A 213 2.20 -27.02 -80.14
C ALA A 213 1.83 -28.41 -80.67
N VAL A 214 0.97 -29.14 -79.96
CA VAL A 214 0.44 -30.45 -80.39
C VAL A 214 -0.59 -30.29 -81.51
N GLU A 215 -1.42 -29.25 -81.46
CA GLU A 215 -2.53 -29.07 -82.40
C GLU A 215 -2.12 -28.36 -83.70
N TYR A 216 -1.11 -27.47 -83.65
CA TYR A 216 -0.70 -26.68 -84.81
C TYR A 216 0.71 -26.95 -85.31
N GLY A 217 1.53 -27.72 -84.59
CA GLY A 217 2.89 -28.09 -85.02
C GLY A 217 3.83 -26.89 -85.16
N ALA A 218 4.89 -26.85 -84.34
CA ALA A 218 5.99 -25.92 -84.56
C ALA A 218 6.84 -26.34 -85.78
#